data_AF-G2ZK30-F1
#
_entry.id   AF-G2ZK30-F1
#
_cell.length_a   1.000
_cell.length_b   1.000
_cell.length_c   1.000
_cell.angle_alpha   90.00
_cell.angle_beta   90.00
_cell.angle_gamma   90.00
#
_symmetry.space_group_name_H-M   'P 1'
#
loop_
_entity.id
_entity.type
_entity.pdbx_description
1 polymer ?
#
loop_
_entity_poly.entity_id
_entity_poly.type
_entity_poly.pdbx_seq_one_letter_code
_entity_poly.pdbx_strand_id
1 'polypeptide(L)'
;MGGVSGNLGVFWQRRSVLALSGVYVHAWITVNAGVSGNAWVSGDALVSANARVSGNARVSGNASVSGDALVSGNAWVSGNAWVSGDALVSGNARV
;
A
#
# COMPACT_ATOMS: atom_id res chain seq x y z
N MET A 1 37.14 11.32 2.38
CA MET A 1 36.54 12.67 2.18
C MET A 1 36.07 12.78 0.73
N GLY A 2 34.85 13.28 0.53
CA GLY A 2 34.20 13.47 -0.78
C GLY A 2 33.51 12.18 -1.27
N GLY A 3 32.19 12.04 -1.37
CA GLY A 3 31.14 13.03 -1.61
C GLY A 3 30.40 12.54 -2.86
N VAL A 4 29.44 11.62 -2.71
CA VAL A 4 28.63 11.13 -3.83
C VAL A 4 27.32 11.91 -3.89
N SER A 5 27.26 12.80 -4.88
CA SER A 5 26.10 13.59 -5.27
C SER A 5 24.93 12.68 -5.66
N GLY A 6 23.76 13.02 -5.13
CA GLY A 6 22.54 12.23 -5.20
C GLY A 6 21.98 12.05 -6.61
N ASN A 7 21.29 10.93 -6.77
CA ASN A 7 20.25 10.76 -7.77
C ASN A 7 19.15 9.92 -7.10
N LEU A 8 17.98 10.52 -6.84
CA LEU A 8 16.78 9.82 -6.36
C LEU A 8 16.24 8.95 -7.52
N GLY A 9 16.85 7.80 -7.73
CA GLY A 9 16.42 6.80 -8.69
C GLY A 9 15.62 5.71 -7.98
N VAL A 10 14.30 5.71 -8.15
CA VAL A 10 13.42 4.63 -7.72
C VAL A 10 13.86 3.35 -8.44
N PHE A 11 14.40 2.37 -7.71
CA PHE A 11 14.96 1.15 -8.29
C PHE A 11 13.87 0.11 -8.58
N TRP A 12 13.83 -0.29 -9.85
CA TRP A 12 12.85 -1.16 -10.50
C TRP A 12 12.95 -2.62 -10.06
N GLN A 13 11.82 -3.22 -9.67
CA GLN A 13 11.62 -4.66 -9.86
C GLN A 13 10.27 -4.92 -10.52
N ARG A 14 10.35 -5.43 -11.76
CA ARG A 14 9.26 -5.69 -12.70
C ARG A 14 8.25 -6.69 -12.15
N ARG A 15 7.11 -6.25 -11.61
CA ARG A 15 5.80 -6.93 -11.70
C ARG A 15 4.68 -5.90 -11.62
N SER A 16 4.15 -5.54 -12.79
CA SER A 16 2.81 -5.00 -13.05
C SER A 16 2.05 -4.38 -11.87
N VAL A 17 2.34 -3.13 -11.52
CA VAL A 17 1.31 -2.30 -10.85
C VAL A 17 0.42 -1.78 -11.99
N LEU A 18 -0.69 -2.46 -12.23
CA LEU A 18 -1.77 -1.95 -13.10
C LEU A 18 -2.39 -0.74 -12.40
N ALA A 19 -1.74 0.41 -12.52
CA ALA A 19 -2.20 1.67 -11.97
C ALA A 19 -3.42 2.16 -12.79
N LEU A 20 -4.60 1.64 -12.44
CA LEU A 20 -5.90 2.23 -12.75
C LEU A 20 -6.55 2.88 -11.52
N SER A 21 -5.87 2.86 -10.37
CA SER A 21 -6.28 3.47 -9.12
C SER A 21 -5.35 4.62 -8.78
N GLY A 22 -5.88 5.74 -8.28
CA GLY A 22 -5.13 6.96 -7.98
C GLY A 22 -4.14 6.80 -6.82
N VAL A 23 -3.04 6.09 -7.04
CA VAL A 23 -1.93 5.99 -6.09
C VAL A 23 -1.13 7.30 -6.15
N TYR A 24 -1.28 8.15 -5.14
CA TYR A 24 -0.49 9.37 -4.97
C TYR A 24 0.69 9.03 -4.03
N VAL A 25 1.87 8.82 -4.63
CA VAL A 25 2.95 8.01 -4.06
C VAL A 25 3.88 8.80 -3.12
N HIS A 26 3.82 8.46 -1.84
CA HIS A 26 4.99 8.25 -0.98
C HIS A 26 4.97 6.84 -0.34
N ALA A 27 4.14 5.94 -0.86
CA ALA A 27 3.91 4.62 -0.31
C ALA A 27 4.74 3.54 -1.02
N TRP A 28 5.10 2.49 -0.27
CA TRP A 28 5.92 1.38 -0.74
C TRP A 28 5.02 0.18 -1.07
N ILE A 29 4.95 -0.19 -2.36
CA ILE A 29 4.21 -1.36 -2.83
C ILE A 29 5.20 -2.39 -3.35
N THR A 30 5.23 -3.59 -2.76
CA THR A 30 6.19 -4.65 -3.15
C THR A 30 5.55 -5.70 -4.06
N VAL A 31 6.37 -6.66 -4.52
CA VAL A 31 5.95 -7.79 -5.37
C VAL A 31 4.73 -8.51 -4.80
N ASN A 32 3.75 -8.74 -5.68
CA ASN A 32 2.45 -9.38 -5.47
C ASN A 32 1.41 -8.60 -4.65
N ALA A 33 1.69 -7.37 -4.22
CA ALA A 33 0.63 -6.51 -3.69
C ALA A 33 -0.25 -5.96 -4.83
N GLY A 34 -1.57 -5.97 -4.61
CA GLY A 34 -2.55 -5.50 -5.59
C GLY A 34 -3.36 -4.32 -5.04
N VAL A 35 -3.33 -3.18 -5.74
CA VAL A 35 -4.17 -2.01 -5.40
C VAL A 35 -5.08 -1.70 -6.59
N SER A 36 -6.39 -1.74 -6.41
CA SER A 36 -7.37 -1.57 -7.50
C SER A 36 -8.58 -0.70 -7.11
N GLY A 37 -9.33 -0.21 -8.10
CA GLY A 37 -10.50 0.66 -7.89
C GLY A 37 -10.13 2.10 -7.52
N ASN A 38 -10.84 2.69 -6.56
CA ASN A 38 -10.56 4.01 -5.98
C ASN A 38 -9.72 3.91 -4.69
N ALA A 39 -8.98 2.81 -4.53
CA ALA A 39 -8.15 2.59 -3.36
C ALA A 39 -7.05 3.66 -3.30
N TRP A 40 -6.80 4.17 -2.09
CA TRP A 40 -5.85 5.23 -1.86
C TRP A 40 -4.81 4.78 -0.84
N VAL A 41 -3.54 4.83 -1.23
CA VAL A 41 -2.41 4.50 -0.36
C VAL A 41 -1.46 5.71 -0.34
N SER A 42 -1.16 6.24 0.84
CA SER A 42 -0.37 7.47 0.99
C SER A 42 0.47 7.49 2.29
N GLY A 43 1.44 8.41 2.38
CA GLY A 43 2.42 8.44 3.48
C GLY A 43 3.37 7.25 3.46
N ASP A 44 3.96 6.91 4.61
CA ASP A 44 4.90 5.77 4.78
C ASP A 44 4.20 4.39 4.80
N ALA A 45 3.09 4.27 4.08
CA ALA A 45 2.29 3.07 4.07
C ALA A 45 2.98 1.97 3.25
N LEU A 46 2.98 0.76 3.79
CA LEU A 46 3.59 -0.42 3.18
C LEU A 46 2.50 -1.42 2.80
N VAL A 47 2.46 -1.84 1.53
CA VAL A 47 1.58 -2.92 1.06
C VAL A 47 2.42 -3.99 0.40
N SER A 48 2.42 -5.21 0.95
CA SER A 48 3.36 -6.26 0.57
C SER A 48 2.78 -7.67 0.63
N ALA A 49 3.54 -8.64 0.09
CA ALA A 49 3.33 -10.08 0.32
C ALA A 49 1.92 -10.62 0.01
N ASN A 50 1.36 -10.34 -1.18
CA ASN A 50 0.01 -10.72 -1.65
C ASN A 50 -1.16 -9.86 -1.13
N ALA A 51 -0.88 -8.83 -0.34
CA ALA A 51 -1.93 -7.97 0.18
C ALA A 51 -2.74 -7.31 -0.93
N ARG A 52 -4.06 -7.24 -0.75
CA ARG A 52 -4.99 -6.65 -1.71
C ARG A 52 -5.73 -5.49 -1.10
N VAL A 53 -5.62 -4.32 -1.72
CA VAL A 53 -6.37 -3.12 -1.36
C VAL A 53 -7.29 -2.76 -2.53
N SER A 54 -8.59 -2.66 -2.31
CA SER A 54 -9.57 -2.45 -3.38
C SER A 54 -10.76 -1.59 -2.95
N GLY A 55 -11.59 -1.17 -3.91
CA GLY A 55 -12.78 -0.35 -3.63
C GLY A 55 -12.42 1.12 -3.37
N ASN A 56 -12.97 1.73 -2.31
CA ASN A 56 -12.62 3.07 -1.82
C ASN A 56 -11.73 3.01 -0.57
N ALA A 57 -11.02 1.90 -0.37
CA ALA A 57 -10.19 1.67 0.81
C ALA A 57 -9.06 2.70 0.90
N ARG A 58 -8.75 3.17 2.10
CA ARG A 58 -7.72 4.17 2.36
C ARG A 58 -6.69 3.61 3.32
N VAL A 59 -5.42 3.61 2.92
CA VAL A 59 -4.27 3.21 3.74
C VAL A 59 -3.32 4.41 3.82
N SER A 60 -3.08 4.93 5.03
CA SER A 60 -2.30 6.17 5.17
C SER A 60 -1.43 6.23 6.42
N GLY A 61 -0.31 6.97 6.37
CA GLY A 61 0.62 7.07 7.51
C GLY A 61 1.60 5.90 7.55
N ASN A 62 2.01 5.43 8.72
CA ASN A 62 2.94 4.30 8.90
C ASN A 62 2.23 2.93 8.87
N ALA A 63 1.12 2.83 8.14
CA ALA A 63 0.30 1.62 8.11
C ALA A 63 0.98 0.53 7.29
N SER A 64 0.99 -0.71 7.79
CA SER A 64 1.53 -1.86 7.05
C SER A 64 0.47 -2.90 6.79
N VAL A 65 0.32 -3.29 5.53
CA VAL A 65 -0.55 -4.37 5.07
C VAL A 65 0.33 -5.43 4.42
N SER A 66 0.30 -6.66 4.92
CA SER A 66 1.14 -7.75 4.43
C SER A 66 0.43 -9.12 4.47
N GLY A 67 0.99 -10.11 3.79
CA GLY A 67 0.37 -11.45 3.68
C GLY A 67 -0.87 -11.43 2.78
N ASP A 68 -1.74 -12.44 2.92
CA ASP A 68 -2.98 -12.55 2.15
C ASP A 68 -4.11 -11.60 2.64
N ALA A 69 -3.71 -10.49 3.27
CA ALA A 69 -4.60 -9.51 3.85
C ALA A 69 -5.42 -8.78 2.79
N LEU A 70 -6.70 -8.58 3.06
CA LEU A 70 -7.65 -8.00 2.13
C LEU A 70 -8.32 -6.77 2.74
N VAL A 71 -8.02 -5.60 2.17
CA VAL A 71 -8.63 -4.32 2.51
C VAL A 71 -9.56 -3.90 1.38
N SER A 72 -10.85 -3.72 1.66
CA SER A 72 -11.85 -3.42 0.63
C SER A 72 -12.99 -2.53 1.13
N GLY A 73 -13.86 -2.07 0.23
CA GLY A 73 -14.99 -1.20 0.59
C GLY A 73 -14.55 0.23 0.89
N ASN A 74 -15.08 0.85 1.94
CA ASN A 74 -14.69 2.16 2.46
C ASN A 74 -13.78 2.04 3.70
N ALA A 75 -13.05 0.92 3.82
CA ALA A 75 -12.17 0.66 4.94
C ALA A 75 -11.08 1.73 5.06
N TRP A 76 -10.73 2.09 6.29
CA TRP A 76 -9.68 3.07 6.57
C TRP A 76 -8.65 2.46 7.51
N VAL A 77 -7.40 2.35 7.05
CA VAL A 77 -6.25 1.88 7.82
C VAL A 77 -5.29 3.05 7.93
N SER A 78 -5.01 3.52 9.14
CA SER A 78 -4.18 4.72 9.29
C SER A 78 -3.27 4.71 10.52
N GLY A 79 -2.28 5.61 10.54
CA GLY A 79 -1.35 5.73 11.67
C GLY A 79 -0.36 4.58 11.70
N ASN A 80 -0.17 3.92 12.85
CA ASN A 80 0.75 2.79 13.02
C ASN A 80 0.04 1.43 12.93
N ALA A 81 -1.05 1.34 12.15
CA ALA A 81 -1.85 0.14 12.02
C ALA A 81 -1.11 -0.99 11.28
N TRP A 82 -1.21 -2.22 11.78
CA TRP A 82 -0.64 -3.41 11.15
C TRP A 82 -1.74 -4.43 10.83
N VAL A 83 -1.83 -4.79 9.56
CA VAL A 83 -2.78 -5.77 9.02
C VAL A 83 -1.95 -6.84 8.31
N SER A 84 -1.95 -8.06 8.83
CA SER A 84 -1.11 -9.14 8.31
C SER A 84 -1.81 -10.50 8.30
N GLY A 85 -1.34 -11.42 7.46
CA GLY A 85 -1.90 -12.78 7.37
C GLY A 85 -3.22 -12.77 6.59
N ASP A 86 -4.22 -13.54 7.03
CA ASP A 86 -5.54 -13.64 6.36
C ASP A 86 -6.54 -12.55 6.81
N ALA A 87 -6.04 -11.40 7.26
CA ALA A 87 -6.88 -10.35 7.83
C ALA A 87 -7.81 -9.73 6.78
N LEU A 88 -9.11 -9.65 7.08
CA LEU A 88 -10.13 -9.06 6.23
C LEU A 88 -10.64 -7.76 6.85
N VAL A 89 -10.33 -6.63 6.20
CA VAL A 89 -10.84 -5.30 6.57
C VAL A 89 -11.77 -4.83 5.44
N SER A 90 -13.08 -4.79 5.70
CA SER A 90 -14.06 -4.44 4.67
C SER A 90 -15.17 -3.53 5.20
N GLY A 91 -16.02 -3.03 4.29
CA GLY A 91 -17.13 -2.15 4.64
C GLY A 91 -16.67 -0.78 5.10
N ASN A 92 -17.10 -0.32 6.28
CA ASN A 92 -16.72 0.96 6.88
C ASN A 92 -15.75 0.79 8.06
N ALA A 93 -15.00 -0.31 8.09
CA ALA A 93 -14.06 -0.62 9.17
C ALA A 93 -12.94 0.45 9.27
N ARG A 94 -12.51 0.73 10.50
CA ARG A 94 -11.43 1.67 10.81
C ARG A 94 -10.40 1.00 11.70
N VAL A 95 -9.14 1.07 11.30
CA VAL A 95 -7.97 0.48 11.97
C VAL A 95 -6.90 1.54 12.17
#